data_AF-A0A6I6W5J2-F1
#
_entry.id   AF-A0A6I6W5J2-F1
#
_cell.length_a   1.000
_cell.length_b   1.000
_cell.length_c   1.000
_cell.angle_alpha   90.00
_cell.angle_beta   90.00
_cell.angle_gamma   90.00
#
_symmetry.space_group_name_H-M   'P 1'
#
loop_
_entity.id
_entity.type
_entity.pdbx_description
1 polymer ?
#
loop_
_entity_poly.entity_id
_entity_poly.type
_entity_poly.pdbx_seq_one_letter_code
_entity_poly.pdbx_strand_id
1 'polypeptide(L)'
;MDKEFSYNPLIPCIVLHNGQDVGAMVDGKLYRFDSSLTAKNQHAEAGFLVDNVLFQYGEPIGHLEGRKLIIDSRSEVLELVEA
;
A
#
# COMPACT_ATOMS: atom_id res chain seq x y z
N MET A 1 6.43 -25.14 4.73
CA MET A 1 7.01 -23.79 4.82
C MET A 1 6.15 -22.93 3.92
N ASP A 2 5.29 -22.11 4.50
CA ASP A 2 4.56 -21.09 3.73
C ASP A 2 5.61 -20.16 3.12
N LYS A 3 5.55 -19.99 1.80
CA LYS A 3 6.45 -19.05 1.12
C LYS A 3 6.24 -17.68 1.75
N GLU A 4 7.33 -17.07 2.19
CA GLU A 4 7.34 -15.68 2.61
C GLU A 4 6.83 -14.84 1.43
N PHE A 5 5.76 -14.07 1.65
CA PHE A 5 5.19 -13.24 0.60
C PHE A 5 6.23 -12.21 0.17
N SER A 6 6.51 -12.15 -1.13
CA SER A 6 7.39 -11.17 -1.73
C SER A 6 6.60 -10.45 -2.82
N TYR A 7 6.46 -9.13 -2.68
CA TYR A 7 5.74 -8.34 -3.66
C TYR A 7 6.48 -8.37 -5.00
N ASN A 8 5.75 -8.72 -6.07
CA ASN A 8 6.22 -8.65 -7.44
C ASN A 8 5.52 -7.49 -8.15
N PRO A 9 6.23 -6.41 -8.53
CA PRO A 9 5.65 -5.27 -9.26
C PRO A 9 4.91 -5.64 -10.55
N LEU A 10 5.25 -6.77 -11.17
CA LEU A 10 4.61 -7.29 -12.37
C LEU A 10 3.22 -7.91 -12.11
N ILE A 11 2.89 -8.20 -10.85
CA ILE A 11 1.61 -8.78 -10.44
C ILE A 11 0.84 -7.69 -9.70
N PRO A 12 -0.27 -7.18 -10.28
CA PRO A 12 -1.14 -6.25 -9.59
C PRO A 12 -1.73 -6.87 -8.32
N CYS A 13 -1.77 -6.09 -7.24
CA CYS A 13 -2.46 -6.48 -6.02
C CYS A 13 -3.60 -5.51 -5.72
N ILE A 14 -4.72 -6.02 -5.20
CA ILE A 14 -5.72 -5.22 -4.53
C ILE A 14 -5.22 -4.87 -3.13
N VAL A 15 -5.50 -3.64 -2.70
CA VAL A 15 -5.16 -3.15 -1.36
C VAL A 15 -6.43 -3.08 -0.53
N LEU A 16 -6.42 -3.81 0.58
CA LEU A 16 -7.53 -3.89 1.52
C LEU A 16 -7.26 -3.10 2.79
N HIS A 17 -8.31 -2.52 3.35
CA HIS A 17 -8.35 -2.00 4.71
C HIS A 17 -9.53 -2.65 5.44
N ASN A 18 -9.27 -3.43 6.49
CA ASN A 18 -10.29 -4.20 7.21
C ASN A 18 -11.19 -5.04 6.28
N GLY A 19 -10.60 -5.65 5.24
CA GLY A 19 -11.31 -6.48 4.26
C GLY A 19 -12.10 -5.74 3.18
N GLN A 20 -12.01 -4.41 3.14
CA GLN A 20 -12.62 -3.59 2.09
C GLN A 20 -11.57 -3.12 1.08
N ASP A 21 -11.90 -3.20 -0.20
CA ASP A 21 -11.07 -2.68 -1.29
C ASP A 21 -10.94 -1.16 -1.18
N VAL A 22 -9.71 -0.67 -1.01
CA VAL A 22 -9.42 0.77 -0.87
C VAL A 22 -8.39 1.27 -1.88
N GLY A 23 -7.71 0.37 -2.57
CA GLY A 23 -6.67 0.71 -3.52
C GLY A 23 -6.15 -0.47 -4.34
N ALA A 24 -5.10 -0.21 -5.10
CA ALA A 24 -4.34 -1.20 -5.84
C ALA A 24 -2.84 -0.90 -5.78
N MET A 25 -2.01 -1.94 -5.83
CA MET A 25 -0.55 -1.87 -5.99
C MET A 25 -0.21 -2.33 -7.41
N VAL A 26 0.29 -1.43 -8.26
CA VAL A 26 0.58 -1.73 -9.67
C VAL A 26 1.94 -1.16 -10.01
N ASP A 27 2.87 -1.98 -10.48
CA ASP A 27 4.20 -1.53 -10.92
C ASP A 27 4.93 -0.72 -9.83
N GLY A 28 4.87 -1.20 -8.59
CA GLY A 28 5.46 -0.53 -7.42
C GLY A 28 4.73 0.75 -6.99
N LYS A 29 3.56 1.05 -7.54
CA LYS A 29 2.78 2.25 -7.20
C LYS A 29 1.52 1.86 -6.46
N LEU A 30 1.33 2.48 -5.29
CA LEU A 30 0.07 2.45 -4.57
C LEU A 30 -0.87 3.45 -5.24
N TYR A 31 -2.08 3.03 -5.57
CA TYR A 31 -3.19 3.88 -5.97
C TYR A 31 -4.32 3.70 -4.95
N ARG A 32 -4.79 4.78 -4.32
CA ARG A 32 -5.93 4.75 -3.39
C ARG A 32 -7.16 5.36 -4.07
N PHE A 33 -8.27 4.63 -4.06
CA PHE A 33 -9.55 5.09 -4.62
C PHE A 33 -10.62 5.36 -3.55
N ASP A 34 -10.45 4.90 -2.30
CA ASP A 34 -11.39 5.26 -1.23
C ASP A 34 -11.16 6.69 -0.70
N SER A 35 -12.16 7.53 -0.96
CA SER A 35 -12.22 8.93 -0.53
C SER A 35 -12.37 9.13 0.99
N SER A 36 -12.84 8.13 1.74
CA SER A 36 -13.07 8.25 3.19
C SER A 36 -11.76 8.42 3.99
N LEU A 37 -10.65 7.89 3.45
CA LEU A 37 -9.30 7.97 4.02
C LEU A 37 -8.51 9.17 3.46
N THR A 38 -8.89 9.69 2.29
CA THR A 38 -8.27 10.86 1.64
C THR A 38 -8.96 12.19 1.97
N ALA A 39 -10.25 12.20 2.34
CA ALA A 39 -11.04 13.43 2.55
C ALA A 39 -10.55 14.32 3.71
N LYS A 40 -9.73 13.79 4.65
CA LYS A 40 -9.13 14.60 5.72
C LYS A 40 -7.73 15.13 5.40
N ASN A 41 -7.08 14.67 4.33
CA ASN A 41 -5.68 15.00 4.08
C ASN A 41 -5.39 15.11 2.59
N GLN A 42 -4.89 16.27 2.18
CA GLN A 42 -4.44 16.62 0.83
C GLN A 42 -3.18 15.84 0.39
N HIS A 43 -3.05 14.58 0.78
CA HIS A 43 -1.91 13.73 0.47
C HIS A 43 -2.32 12.63 -0.51
N ALA A 44 -1.65 12.67 -1.67
CA ALA A 44 -1.92 12.03 -2.95
C ALA A 44 -2.62 10.67 -2.94
N GLU A 45 -3.47 10.55 -3.97
CA GLU A 45 -4.00 9.33 -4.59
C GLU A 45 -2.94 8.25 -4.87
N ALA A 46 -1.64 8.60 -4.87
CA ALA A 46 -0.54 7.70 -5.22
C ALA A 46 0.67 7.73 -4.26
N GLY A 47 1.31 6.57 -4.09
CA GLY A 47 2.59 6.38 -3.38
C GLY A 47 3.50 5.41 -4.14
N PHE A 48 4.80 5.40 -3.83
CA PHE A 48 5.80 4.55 -4.50
C PHE A 48 6.48 3.63 -3.52
N LEU A 49 6.52 2.33 -3.81
CA LEU A 49 7.22 1.33 -3.03
C LEU A 49 8.60 1.08 -3.65
N VAL A 50 9.66 1.42 -2.90
CA VAL A 50 11.06 1.23 -3.31
C VAL A 50 11.77 0.48 -2.18
N ASP A 51 12.36 -0.67 -2.49
CA ASP A 51 13.05 -1.52 -1.50
C ASP A 51 12.22 -1.77 -0.22
N ASN A 52 10.94 -2.09 -0.40
CA ASN A 52 9.94 -2.27 0.66
C ASN A 52 9.63 -1.03 1.51
N VAL A 53 10.13 0.16 1.16
CA VAL A 53 9.79 1.43 1.80
C VAL A 53 8.78 2.18 0.94
N LEU A 54 7.68 2.62 1.55
CA LEU A 54 6.65 3.40 0.88
C LEU A 54 6.95 4.90 1.01
N PHE A 55 7.05 5.57 -0.12
CA PHE A 55 7.27 7.00 -0.22
C PHE A 55 6.03 7.74 -0.72
N GLN A 56 5.81 8.93 -0.17
CA GLN A 56 4.83 9.88 -0.67
C GLN A 56 5.46 11.27 -0.70
N TYR A 57 5.42 11.93 -1.86
CA TYR A 57 6.07 13.24 -2.07
C TYR A 57 7.56 13.28 -1.68
N GLY A 58 8.27 12.15 -1.80
CA GLY A 58 9.68 12.03 -1.44
C GLY A 58 9.96 11.69 0.02
N GLU A 59 8.94 11.68 0.88
CA GLU A 59 9.07 11.33 2.29
C GLU A 59 8.70 9.86 2.54
N PRO A 60 9.44 9.12 3.38
CA PRO A 60 9.06 7.78 3.78
C PRO A 60 7.86 7.85 4.72
N ILE A 61 6.80 7.12 4.39
CA ILE A 61 5.53 7.14 5.15
C ILE A 61 5.14 5.76 5.70
N GLY A 62 5.84 4.71 5.30
CA GLY A 62 5.49 3.34 5.61
C GLY A 62 6.44 2.32 5.00
N HIS A 63 6.12 1.05 5.17
CA HIS A 63 6.92 -0.06 4.66
C HIS A 63 6.07 -1.31 4.45
N LEU A 64 6.59 -2.25 3.64
CA LEU A 64 5.96 -3.53 3.35
C LEU A 64 6.58 -4.64 4.20
N GLU A 65 5.75 -5.36 4.94
CA GLU A 65 6.10 -6.57 5.69
C GLU A 65 5.25 -7.75 5.24
N GLY A 66 5.83 -8.64 4.41
CA GLY A 66 5.06 -9.67 3.73
C GLY A 66 3.92 -9.05 2.94
N ARG A 67 2.68 -9.49 3.17
CA ARG A 67 1.48 -8.94 2.51
C ARG A 67 0.92 -7.67 3.17
N LYS A 68 1.57 -7.15 4.22
CA LYS A 68 1.06 -5.99 4.97
C LYS A 68 1.82 -4.74 4.55
N LEU A 69 1.09 -3.71 4.14
CA LEU A 69 1.63 -2.38 3.94
C LEU A 69 1.31 -1.55 5.19
N ILE A 70 2.33 -1.25 5.96
CA ILE A 70 2.25 -0.53 7.22
C ILE A 70 2.50 0.96 6.93
N ILE A 71 1.55 1.82 7.29
CA ILE A 71 1.66 3.28 7.15
C ILE A 71 1.95 3.86 8.54
N ASP A 72 3.24 4.08 8.81
CA ASP A 72 3.78 4.41 10.14
C ASP A 72 3.21 5.71 10.70
N SER A 73 2.95 6.70 9.84
CA SER A 73 2.43 8.00 10.26
C SER A 73 1.06 7.96 10.95
N ARG A 74 0.31 6.85 10.83
CA ARG A 74 -1.07 6.73 11.34
C ARG A 74 -1.39 5.40 12.03
N SER A 75 -0.39 4.55 12.22
CA SER A 75 -0.61 3.16 12.67
C SER A 75 -1.69 2.45 11.82
N GLU A 76 -1.73 2.75 10.51
CA GLU A 76 -2.66 2.13 9.56
C GLU A 76 -1.97 0.89 8.95
N VAL A 77 -2.72 -0.21 8.85
CA VAL A 77 -2.25 -1.45 8.24
C VAL A 77 -3.17 -1.81 7.10
N LEU A 78 -2.59 -1.93 5.92
CA LEU A 78 -3.27 -2.35 4.69
C LEU A 78 -2.78 -3.73 4.30
N GLU A 79 -3.62 -4.50 3.61
CA GLU A 79 -3.29 -5.84 3.14
C GLU A 79 -3.24 -5.88 1.62
N LEU A 80 -2.21 -6.54 1.06
CA LEU A 80 -2.08 -6.79 -0.37
C LEU A 80 -2.62 -8.19 -0.67
N VAL A 81 -3.52 -8.27 -1.64
CA VAL A 81 -4.07 -9.52 -2.17
C VAL A 81 -3.82 -9.55 -3.67
N GLU A 82 -3.18 -10.61 -4.17
CA GLU A 82 -3.00 -10.81 -5.61
C GLU A 82 -4.39 -10.84 -6.30
N ALA A 83 -4.52 -10.09 -7.40
CA ALA A 83 -5.76 -9.98 -8.16
C ALA A 83 -5.99 -11.17 -9.11
#